data_AF-A0A2N3F467-F1
#
_entry.id   AF-A0A2N3F467-F1
#
_cell.length_a   1.000
_cell.length_b   1.000
_cell.length_c   1.000
_cell.angle_alpha   90.00
_cell.angle_beta   90.00
_cell.angle_gamma   90.00
#
_symmetry.space_group_name_H-M   'P 1'
#
loop_
_entity.id
_entity.type
_entity.pdbx_description
1 polymer ?
#
loop_
_entity_poly.entity_id
_entity_poly.type
_entity_poly.pdbx_seq_one_letter_code
_entity_poly.pdbx_strand_id
1 'polypeptide(L)'
;MLAAAFLLASTRLGDAAEEPVLDTAAAIDQSQCLPCHIDLGKISVPGLVFSHGNHLMVSCDGCHSRQPHRDGYTEHVPMEVCFACHGVSHGDLGELATSKCKDCHTPSFVLRPKDHSKAWASKPHALASAKQGVNGCMMCHRAPKDCDECHAKEAPTVGKMPDGYQTVIQDRPKGPSIKVYPKGRVSMSQCVYCHPDLDAITPGRLIFAHAQHLQRNYPCEACHPAFSHNENGPVIPDMMSCYRCHGLDHAAQGQVATDKCSKCHPKSFKLTPANHTRKFILGTHKKKANKDPSYCSMCHASTFCVGCHRGDKVSPNAPGKPVIPADHRKVDWKSKHGGFFLQGQGACASCHTQQSCKRCHQTSMPHPVGWIENHKPAAGITTDDCNVCHTDRSKCQTCHHATVARAELTLKNCVPCHSGMKKKPATSIKNKGFAEHAVHFNVAKKKGKPYTCDDCHVGFTTTSSSSSHTDANAGDALANAGHDLRLCYGCHGSLDYQNRLIAPYPGAQLCRRCHTDLNI
;
A
#
# COMPACT_ATOMS: atom_id res chain seq x y z
N MET A 1 38.41 -29.56 36.43
CA MET A 1 37.64 -28.41 35.95
C MET A 1 37.70 -28.38 34.43
N LEU A 2 36.68 -28.87 33.75
CA LEU A 2 36.53 -28.75 32.29
C LEU A 2 35.05 -28.49 32.03
N ALA A 3 34.74 -27.23 31.73
CA ALA A 3 33.39 -26.78 31.42
C ALA A 3 33.10 -27.09 29.95
N ALA A 4 32.08 -27.91 29.69
CA ALA A 4 31.55 -28.17 28.36
C ALA A 4 30.65 -27.00 27.94
N ALA A 5 31.01 -26.32 26.86
CA ALA A 5 30.17 -25.32 26.22
C ALA A 5 29.16 -26.01 25.30
N PHE A 6 27.87 -25.92 25.64
CA PHE A 6 26.75 -26.29 24.78
C PHE A 6 26.57 -25.21 23.71
N LEU A 7 26.87 -25.53 22.46
CA LEU A 7 26.46 -24.74 21.29
C LEU A 7 24.98 -25.04 21.01
N LEU A 8 24.09 -24.16 21.49
CA LEU A 8 22.68 -24.11 21.08
C LEU A 8 22.61 -23.56 19.64
N ALA A 9 22.57 -24.48 18.67
CA ALA A 9 22.09 -24.16 17.33
C ALA A 9 20.60 -23.80 17.44
N SER A 10 20.31 -22.51 17.41
CA SER A 10 18.96 -21.97 17.38
C SER A 10 18.41 -22.20 15.96
N THR A 11 17.71 -23.31 15.77
CA THR A 11 16.81 -23.47 14.63
C THR A 11 15.80 -22.35 14.70
N ARG A 12 15.84 -21.43 13.72
CA ARG A 12 14.75 -20.48 13.48
C ARG A 12 13.51 -21.30 13.14
N LEU A 13 12.72 -21.66 14.15
CA LEU A 13 11.33 -22.10 13.99
C LEU A 13 10.51 -20.86 13.65
N GLY A 14 10.64 -20.45 12.40
CA GLY A 14 9.67 -19.66 11.68
C GLY A 14 9.37 -20.45 10.42
N ASP A 15 8.69 -21.60 10.57
CA ASP A 15 7.90 -22.11 9.47
C ASP A 15 6.88 -21.03 9.17
N ALA A 16 7.16 -20.22 8.14
CA ALA A 16 6.13 -19.48 7.48
C ALA A 16 5.10 -20.53 7.06
N ALA A 17 3.95 -20.56 7.74
CA ALA A 17 2.85 -21.43 7.35
C ALA A 17 2.67 -21.31 5.84
N GLU A 18 2.89 -22.43 5.13
CA GLU A 18 2.85 -22.47 3.68
C GLU A 18 1.52 -21.84 3.24
N GLU A 19 1.58 -20.85 2.35
CA GLU A 19 0.36 -20.13 1.96
C GLU A 19 -0.67 -21.12 1.42
N PRO A 20 -1.95 -21.04 1.82
CA PRO A 20 -2.95 -21.98 1.35
C PRO A 20 -3.08 -21.88 -0.17
N VAL A 21 -2.74 -22.97 -0.86
CA VAL A 21 -2.87 -23.13 -2.30
C VAL A 21 -4.10 -23.97 -2.60
N LEU A 22 -4.97 -23.45 -3.45
CA LEU A 22 -6.09 -24.18 -4.00
C LEU A 22 -5.64 -24.84 -5.30
N ASP A 23 -5.89 -26.13 -5.47
CA ASP A 23 -5.59 -26.86 -6.71
C ASP A 23 -6.85 -27.56 -7.22
N THR A 24 -7.32 -27.13 -8.40
CA THR A 24 -8.57 -27.61 -9.00
C THR A 24 -8.58 -29.09 -9.36
N ALA A 25 -7.41 -29.75 -9.38
CA ALA A 25 -7.28 -31.19 -9.62
C ALA A 25 -6.91 -31.99 -8.36
N ALA A 26 -6.71 -31.33 -7.20
CA ALA A 26 -6.38 -32.01 -5.96
C ALA A 26 -7.54 -32.91 -5.46
N ALA A 27 -7.26 -33.68 -4.41
CA ALA A 27 -8.33 -34.32 -3.65
C ALA A 27 -9.23 -33.24 -3.05
N ILE A 28 -10.54 -33.50 -2.99
CA ILE A 28 -11.46 -32.58 -2.35
C ILE A 28 -11.37 -32.81 -0.85
N ASP A 29 -10.87 -31.81 -0.15
CA ASP A 29 -10.81 -31.78 1.30
C ASP A 29 -11.14 -30.38 1.81
N GLN A 30 -11.26 -30.25 3.13
CA GLN A 30 -11.65 -29.00 3.78
C GLN A 30 -10.67 -27.84 3.49
N SER A 31 -9.37 -28.12 3.33
CA SER A 31 -8.34 -27.11 3.07
C SER A 31 -8.51 -26.44 1.70
N GLN A 32 -9.13 -27.13 0.73
CA GLN A 32 -9.43 -26.60 -0.60
C GLN A 32 -10.64 -25.66 -0.63
N CYS A 33 -11.37 -25.52 0.48
CA CYS A 33 -12.59 -24.72 0.53
C CYS A 33 -12.50 -23.56 1.53
N LEU A 34 -11.88 -23.77 2.68
CA LEU A 34 -11.77 -22.77 3.75
C LEU A 34 -11.11 -21.43 3.35
N PRO A 35 -10.18 -21.37 2.38
CA PRO A 35 -9.65 -20.08 1.93
C PRO A 35 -10.70 -19.13 1.33
N CYS A 36 -11.85 -19.67 0.91
CA CYS A 36 -12.94 -18.89 0.32
C CYS A 36 -14.28 -19.05 1.07
N HIS A 37 -14.46 -20.12 1.83
CA HIS A 37 -15.69 -20.41 2.57
C HIS A 37 -15.42 -20.50 4.07
N ILE A 38 -15.77 -19.45 4.83
CA ILE A 38 -15.63 -19.42 6.30
C ILE A 38 -16.57 -20.45 6.96
N ASP A 39 -17.75 -20.68 6.37
CA ASP A 39 -18.79 -21.53 6.92
C ASP A 39 -19.45 -22.36 5.81
N LEU A 40 -18.97 -23.60 5.64
CA LEU A 40 -19.51 -24.55 4.66
C LEU A 40 -20.96 -24.95 4.98
N GLY A 41 -21.37 -24.89 6.25
CA GLY A 41 -22.71 -25.26 6.69
C GLY A 41 -23.81 -24.31 6.22
N LYS A 42 -23.47 -23.06 5.89
CA LYS A 42 -24.42 -22.06 5.38
C LYS A 42 -24.67 -22.11 3.87
N ILE A 43 -23.91 -22.92 3.13
CA ILE A 43 -24.10 -23.08 1.70
C ILE A 43 -25.40 -23.86 1.47
N SER A 44 -26.36 -23.24 0.78
CA SER A 44 -27.68 -23.82 0.52
C SER A 44 -28.04 -23.73 -0.96
N VAL A 45 -28.83 -24.70 -1.42
CA VAL A 45 -29.37 -24.75 -2.77
C VAL A 45 -30.89 -24.53 -2.68
N PRO A 46 -31.46 -23.58 -3.42
CA PRO A 46 -32.91 -23.39 -3.46
C PRO A 46 -33.63 -24.69 -3.83
N GLY A 47 -34.59 -25.12 -3.01
CA GLY A 47 -35.34 -26.35 -3.25
C GLY A 47 -34.82 -27.59 -2.52
N LEU A 48 -33.64 -27.51 -1.89
CA LEU A 48 -32.99 -28.62 -1.19
C LEU A 48 -32.81 -28.30 0.31
N VAL A 49 -33.30 -29.19 1.17
CA VAL A 49 -33.05 -29.22 2.61
C VAL A 49 -31.77 -30.01 2.84
N PHE A 50 -30.63 -29.33 2.75
CA PHE A 50 -29.30 -29.92 2.92
C PHE A 50 -28.43 -29.02 3.80
N SER A 51 -27.56 -29.66 4.59
CA SER A 51 -26.54 -28.99 5.42
C SER A 51 -25.23 -29.76 5.31
N HIS A 52 -24.16 -29.09 4.87
CA HIS A 52 -22.82 -29.67 4.94
C HIS A 52 -22.48 -30.03 6.38
N GLY A 53 -22.85 -29.21 7.36
CA GLY A 53 -22.54 -29.44 8.78
C GLY A 53 -22.97 -30.81 9.31
N ASN A 54 -24.13 -31.32 8.86
CA ASN A 54 -24.62 -32.64 9.24
C ASN A 54 -23.92 -33.79 8.48
N HIS A 55 -23.26 -33.47 7.36
CA HIS A 55 -22.61 -34.44 6.48
C HIS A 55 -21.07 -34.34 6.51
N LEU A 56 -20.48 -33.47 7.34
CA LEU A 56 -19.02 -33.31 7.46
C LEU A 56 -18.31 -34.56 8.04
N MET A 57 -19.07 -35.52 8.58
CA MET A 57 -18.52 -36.83 8.98
C MET A 57 -18.25 -37.76 7.80
N VAL A 58 -18.78 -37.43 6.61
CA VAL A 58 -18.46 -38.11 5.35
C VAL A 58 -17.31 -37.36 4.69
N SER A 59 -16.36 -38.10 4.12
CA SER A 59 -15.25 -37.49 3.39
C SER A 59 -15.78 -36.66 2.22
N CYS A 60 -15.14 -35.52 1.94
CA CYS A 60 -15.66 -34.57 0.94
C CYS A 60 -15.69 -35.19 -0.47
N ASP A 61 -14.72 -36.07 -0.78
CA ASP A 61 -14.64 -36.84 -2.01
C ASP A 61 -15.73 -37.94 -2.14
N GLY A 62 -16.36 -38.32 -1.03
CA GLY A 62 -17.54 -39.20 -1.03
C GLY A 62 -18.77 -38.57 -1.68
N CYS A 63 -18.84 -37.22 -1.75
CA CYS A 63 -19.90 -36.50 -2.46
C CYS A 63 -19.38 -35.72 -3.67
N HIS A 64 -18.18 -35.14 -3.57
CA HIS A 64 -17.58 -34.30 -4.61
C HIS A 64 -16.41 -35.02 -5.28
N SER A 65 -16.63 -35.53 -6.48
CA SER A 65 -15.57 -36.18 -7.28
C SER A 65 -14.56 -35.19 -7.90
N ARG A 66 -14.90 -33.90 -7.93
CA ARG A 66 -14.05 -32.81 -8.44
C ARG A 66 -14.49 -31.45 -7.89
N GLN A 67 -13.71 -30.41 -8.17
CA GLN A 67 -13.98 -29.05 -7.69
C GLN A 67 -15.36 -28.55 -8.17
N PRO A 68 -16.25 -28.09 -7.26
CA PRO A 68 -17.60 -27.65 -7.63
C PRO A 68 -17.61 -26.36 -8.48
N HIS A 69 -16.66 -25.46 -8.27
CA HIS A 69 -16.59 -24.19 -9.02
C HIS A 69 -15.79 -24.36 -10.31
N ARG A 70 -16.44 -24.14 -11.46
CA ARG A 70 -15.80 -24.24 -12.78
C ARG A 70 -16.61 -23.48 -13.83
N ASP A 71 -15.95 -23.00 -14.88
CA ASP A 71 -16.62 -22.45 -16.07
C ASP A 71 -17.72 -21.40 -15.75
N GLY A 72 -17.55 -20.61 -14.69
CA GLY A 72 -18.50 -19.59 -14.24
C GLY A 72 -19.75 -20.09 -13.51
N TYR A 73 -19.83 -21.37 -13.14
CA TYR A 73 -20.95 -21.94 -12.37
C TYR A 73 -20.49 -22.87 -11.24
N THR A 74 -21.41 -23.16 -10.31
CA THR A 74 -21.21 -24.17 -9.27
C THR A 74 -21.93 -25.46 -9.69
N GLU A 75 -21.15 -26.50 -9.95
CA GLU A 75 -21.65 -27.85 -10.20
C GLU A 75 -22.23 -28.43 -8.90
N HIS A 76 -23.51 -28.79 -8.92
CA HIS A 76 -24.16 -29.45 -7.81
C HIS A 76 -23.92 -30.96 -7.84
N VAL A 77 -23.86 -31.56 -6.64
CA VAL A 77 -23.79 -33.01 -6.49
C VAL A 77 -25.06 -33.64 -7.07
N PRO A 78 -24.94 -34.65 -7.95
CA PRO A 78 -26.08 -35.39 -8.48
C PRO A 78 -26.86 -36.11 -7.39
N MET A 79 -28.17 -36.24 -7.58
CA MET A 79 -29.04 -36.94 -6.64
C MET A 79 -28.66 -38.41 -6.42
N GLU A 80 -28.11 -39.08 -7.45
CA GLU A 80 -27.60 -40.46 -7.38
C GLU A 80 -26.50 -40.66 -6.33
N VAL A 81 -25.71 -39.62 -6.05
CA VAL A 81 -24.67 -39.65 -5.03
C VAL A 81 -25.29 -39.61 -3.63
N CYS A 82 -26.36 -38.83 -3.44
CA CYS A 82 -27.11 -38.84 -2.18
C CYS A 82 -27.70 -40.24 -1.93
N PHE A 83 -28.26 -40.85 -2.96
CA PHE A 83 -28.85 -42.19 -2.91
C PHE A 83 -27.82 -43.32 -2.82
N ALA A 84 -26.52 -43.03 -2.81
CA ALA A 84 -25.52 -44.02 -2.44
C ALA A 84 -25.59 -44.40 -0.95
N CYS A 85 -26.14 -43.50 -0.12
CA CYS A 85 -26.33 -43.71 1.31
C CYS A 85 -27.81 -43.61 1.73
N HIS A 86 -28.58 -42.74 1.08
CA HIS A 86 -30.00 -42.52 1.38
C HIS A 86 -30.89 -43.48 0.59
N GLY A 87 -31.84 -44.14 1.26
CA GLY A 87 -32.72 -45.13 0.61
C GLY A 87 -32.08 -46.48 0.31
N VAL A 88 -30.82 -46.67 0.73
CA VAL A 88 -30.12 -47.96 0.64
C VAL A 88 -30.41 -48.78 1.89
N SER A 89 -30.81 -50.03 1.68
CA SER A 89 -31.03 -51.00 2.76
C SER A 89 -29.79 -51.86 2.95
N HIS A 90 -29.30 -51.95 4.18
CA HIS A 90 -28.14 -52.73 4.57
C HIS A 90 -28.56 -54.03 5.28
N GLY A 91 -29.35 -54.86 4.60
CA GLY A 91 -29.85 -56.14 5.11
C GLY A 91 -30.62 -55.98 6.41
N ASP A 92 -30.25 -56.76 7.43
CA ASP A 92 -30.90 -56.76 8.75
C ASP A 92 -30.74 -55.44 9.53
N LEU A 93 -29.80 -54.58 9.13
CA LEU A 93 -29.59 -53.26 9.75
C LEU A 93 -30.61 -52.21 9.26
N GLY A 94 -31.46 -52.56 8.30
CA GLY A 94 -32.49 -51.66 7.78
C GLY A 94 -31.93 -50.58 6.86
N GLU A 95 -32.63 -49.45 6.76
CA GLU A 95 -32.26 -48.32 5.90
C GLU A 95 -31.16 -47.47 6.54
N LEU A 96 -30.08 -47.19 5.81
CA LEU A 96 -28.94 -46.41 6.32
C LEU A 96 -29.30 -44.94 6.60
N ALA A 97 -30.07 -44.32 5.72
CA ALA A 97 -30.58 -42.96 5.88
C ALA A 97 -31.89 -42.79 5.09
N THR A 98 -32.77 -41.89 5.57
CA THR A 98 -34.12 -41.69 5.03
C THR A 98 -34.16 -41.49 3.51
N SER A 99 -35.07 -42.19 2.84
CA SER A 99 -35.46 -42.00 1.43
C SER A 99 -36.64 -41.04 1.25
N LYS A 100 -37.18 -40.46 2.33
CA LYS A 100 -38.38 -39.63 2.23
C LYS A 100 -38.04 -38.30 1.56
N CYS A 101 -38.67 -38.04 0.41
CA CYS A 101 -38.38 -36.86 -0.41
C CYS A 101 -38.49 -35.54 0.37
N LYS A 102 -39.46 -35.42 1.28
CA LYS A 102 -39.70 -34.21 2.10
C LYS A 102 -38.57 -33.89 3.09
N ASP A 103 -37.74 -34.88 3.41
CA ASP A 103 -36.61 -34.70 4.33
C ASP A 103 -35.43 -34.03 3.59
N CYS A 104 -35.41 -34.10 2.24
CA CYS A 104 -34.37 -33.52 1.39
C CYS A 104 -34.89 -32.38 0.50
N HIS A 105 -36.18 -32.31 0.19
CA HIS A 105 -36.75 -31.33 -0.73
C HIS A 105 -37.72 -30.40 -0.03
N THR A 106 -37.69 -29.12 -0.39
CA THR A 106 -38.69 -28.16 0.08
C THR A 106 -40.06 -28.46 -0.55
N PRO A 107 -41.17 -28.06 0.08
CA PRO A 107 -42.52 -28.26 -0.48
C PRO A 107 -42.73 -27.62 -1.86
N SER A 108 -41.95 -26.59 -2.19
CA SER A 108 -41.96 -25.90 -3.49
C SER A 108 -41.20 -26.63 -4.60
N PHE A 109 -40.45 -27.69 -4.28
CA PHE A 109 -39.67 -28.42 -5.27
C PHE A 109 -40.55 -29.37 -6.09
N VAL A 110 -40.41 -29.32 -7.41
CA VAL A 110 -41.14 -30.20 -8.33
C VAL A 110 -40.38 -31.52 -8.46
N LEU A 111 -40.85 -32.56 -7.75
CA LEU A 111 -40.22 -33.88 -7.71
C LEU A 111 -40.30 -34.66 -9.03
N ARG A 112 -41.36 -34.44 -9.82
CA ARG A 112 -41.58 -35.18 -11.07
C ARG A 112 -40.77 -34.56 -12.21
N PRO A 113 -39.96 -35.35 -12.94
CA PRO A 113 -39.22 -34.85 -14.09
C PRO A 113 -40.18 -34.45 -15.22
N LYS A 114 -39.71 -33.62 -16.15
CA LYS A 114 -40.52 -33.12 -17.28
C LYS A 114 -41.09 -34.23 -18.16
N ASP A 115 -40.37 -35.34 -18.27
CA ASP A 115 -40.77 -36.50 -19.08
C ASP A 115 -41.88 -37.32 -18.41
N HIS A 116 -42.22 -37.05 -17.14
CA HIS A 116 -43.28 -37.72 -16.40
C HIS A 116 -44.67 -37.29 -16.91
N SER A 117 -45.23 -38.04 -17.86
CA SER A 117 -46.52 -37.75 -18.49
C SER A 117 -47.63 -38.72 -18.08
N LYS A 118 -48.90 -38.39 -18.38
CA LYS A 118 -50.05 -39.27 -18.12
C LYS A 118 -50.15 -40.44 -19.11
N ALA A 119 -49.56 -40.32 -20.29
CA ALA A 119 -49.52 -41.38 -21.32
C ALA A 119 -48.33 -42.34 -21.14
N TRP A 120 -47.87 -42.49 -19.89
CA TRP A 120 -46.61 -43.16 -19.58
C TRP A 120 -46.58 -44.62 -20.01
N ALA A 121 -47.70 -45.35 -19.91
CA ALA A 121 -47.82 -46.76 -20.26
C ALA A 121 -47.54 -47.09 -21.75
N SER A 122 -47.41 -46.10 -22.63
CA SER A 122 -47.09 -46.26 -24.06
C SER A 122 -45.59 -46.15 -24.34
N LYS A 123 -45.17 -45.72 -25.54
CA LYS A 123 -43.74 -45.56 -25.92
C LYS A 123 -42.87 -44.60 -25.08
N PRO A 124 -43.38 -43.54 -24.41
CA PRO A 124 -42.51 -42.58 -23.71
C PRO A 124 -41.63 -43.19 -22.60
N HIS A 125 -42.16 -44.13 -21.80
CA HIS A 125 -41.35 -44.77 -20.76
C HIS A 125 -40.27 -45.68 -21.36
N ALA A 126 -40.60 -46.45 -22.40
CA ALA A 126 -39.63 -47.32 -23.09
C ALA A 126 -38.48 -46.51 -23.73
N LEU A 127 -38.78 -45.35 -24.33
CA LEU A 127 -37.77 -44.45 -24.88
C LEU A 127 -36.89 -43.83 -23.79
N ALA A 128 -37.49 -43.41 -22.66
CA ALA A 128 -36.75 -42.87 -21.52
C ALA A 128 -35.82 -43.93 -20.90
N SER A 129 -36.33 -45.14 -20.67
CA SER A 129 -35.56 -46.28 -20.15
C SER A 129 -34.44 -46.70 -21.09
N ALA A 130 -34.66 -46.70 -22.41
CA ALA A 130 -33.61 -47.00 -23.39
C ALA A 130 -32.49 -45.94 -23.41
N LYS A 131 -32.82 -44.67 -23.14
CA LYS A 131 -31.85 -43.55 -23.16
C LYS A 131 -31.02 -43.45 -21.89
N GLN A 132 -31.64 -43.62 -20.72
CA GLN A 132 -31.03 -43.30 -19.41
C GLN A 132 -30.89 -44.52 -18.49
N GLY A 133 -31.34 -45.70 -18.94
CA GLY A 133 -31.52 -46.85 -18.07
C GLY A 133 -32.73 -46.68 -17.14
N VAL A 134 -32.97 -47.71 -16.33
CA VAL A 134 -34.11 -47.76 -15.41
C VAL A 134 -33.74 -47.37 -13.98
N ASN A 135 -32.44 -47.31 -13.66
CA ASN A 135 -31.96 -47.14 -12.29
C ASN A 135 -32.42 -45.80 -11.66
N GLY A 136 -32.36 -44.70 -12.41
CA GLY A 136 -32.85 -43.40 -11.92
C GLY A 136 -34.35 -43.39 -11.62
N CYS A 137 -35.15 -44.22 -12.31
CA CYS A 137 -36.58 -44.37 -12.01
C CYS A 137 -36.81 -45.06 -10.67
N MET A 138 -35.91 -45.97 -10.29
CA MET A 138 -36.00 -46.76 -9.05
C MET A 138 -35.71 -45.93 -7.79
N MET A 139 -35.30 -44.66 -7.92
CA MET A 139 -35.27 -43.72 -6.79
C MET A 139 -36.68 -43.41 -6.25
N CYS A 140 -37.70 -43.51 -7.10
CA CYS A 140 -39.10 -43.21 -6.75
C CYS A 140 -40.03 -44.42 -6.88
N HIS A 141 -39.70 -45.36 -7.78
CA HIS A 141 -40.55 -46.50 -8.13
C HIS A 141 -39.97 -47.81 -7.61
N ARG A 142 -40.85 -48.78 -7.36
CA ARG A 142 -40.49 -50.15 -6.98
C ARG A 142 -41.00 -51.12 -8.04
N ALA A 143 -40.08 -51.86 -8.67
CA ALA A 143 -40.41 -52.77 -9.76
C ALA A 143 -41.56 -53.73 -9.47
N PRO A 144 -41.65 -54.39 -8.28
CA PRO A 144 -42.73 -55.35 -8.01
C PRO A 144 -44.15 -54.78 -8.12
N LYS A 145 -44.33 -53.47 -7.93
CA LYS A 145 -45.65 -52.80 -7.98
C LYS A 145 -45.81 -51.97 -9.24
N ASP A 146 -44.78 -51.19 -9.57
CA ASP A 146 -44.90 -50.15 -10.59
C ASP A 146 -44.55 -50.64 -12.01
N CYS A 147 -43.82 -51.75 -12.13
CA CYS A 147 -43.33 -52.24 -13.43
C CYS A 147 -43.81 -53.67 -13.70
N ASP A 148 -43.59 -54.58 -12.74
CA ASP A 148 -43.77 -56.01 -12.91
C ASP A 148 -45.24 -56.39 -13.12
N GLU A 149 -46.19 -55.67 -12.50
CA GLU A 149 -47.63 -55.92 -12.69
C GLU A 149 -48.08 -55.77 -14.16
N CYS A 150 -47.48 -54.81 -14.88
CA CYS A 150 -47.77 -54.57 -16.29
C CYS A 150 -46.89 -55.45 -17.19
N HIS A 151 -45.59 -55.54 -16.90
CA HIS A 151 -44.66 -56.34 -17.70
C HIS A 151 -44.96 -57.84 -17.66
N ALA A 152 -45.54 -58.35 -16.56
CA ALA A 152 -46.00 -59.73 -16.50
C ALA A 152 -47.20 -60.00 -17.44
N LYS A 153 -48.04 -58.99 -17.72
CA LYS A 153 -49.20 -59.11 -18.61
C LYS A 153 -48.82 -58.93 -20.08
N GLU A 154 -48.00 -57.92 -20.37
CA GLU A 154 -47.62 -57.54 -21.74
C GLU A 154 -46.43 -58.34 -22.27
N ALA A 155 -45.71 -59.05 -21.38
CA ALA A 155 -44.53 -59.88 -21.70
C ALA A 155 -43.53 -59.22 -22.68
N PRO A 156 -43.06 -57.99 -22.42
CA PRO A 156 -42.12 -57.31 -23.30
C PRO A 156 -40.77 -58.06 -23.35
N THR A 157 -40.10 -58.01 -24.50
CA THR A 157 -38.76 -58.62 -24.71
C THR A 157 -37.65 -57.78 -24.04
N VAL A 158 -37.71 -57.65 -22.72
CA VAL A 158 -36.73 -56.95 -21.88
C VAL A 158 -36.41 -57.81 -20.65
N GLY A 159 -35.24 -57.61 -20.05
CA GLY A 159 -34.86 -58.31 -18.81
C GLY A 159 -35.73 -57.92 -17.61
N LYS A 160 -35.63 -58.69 -16.51
CA LYS A 160 -36.31 -58.35 -15.25
C LYS A 160 -35.87 -56.97 -14.76
N MET A 161 -36.83 -56.16 -14.34
CA MET A 161 -36.52 -54.84 -13.76
C MET A 161 -35.79 -55.01 -12.40
N PRO A 162 -34.86 -54.11 -12.04
CA PRO A 162 -34.23 -54.12 -10.73
C PRO A 162 -35.27 -53.98 -9.61
N ASP A 163 -35.13 -54.76 -8.53
CA ASP A 163 -36.09 -54.73 -7.41
C ASP A 163 -36.09 -53.35 -6.68
N GLY A 164 -35.03 -52.56 -6.83
CA GLY A 164 -34.89 -51.21 -6.31
C GLY A 164 -33.70 -50.47 -6.90
N TYR A 165 -33.43 -49.27 -6.39
CA TYR A 165 -32.27 -48.46 -6.79
C TYR A 165 -30.97 -49.21 -6.50
N GLN A 166 -30.09 -49.26 -7.49
CA GLN A 166 -28.74 -49.78 -7.36
C GLN A 166 -27.78 -48.59 -7.26
N THR A 167 -26.94 -48.58 -6.23
CA THR A 167 -25.92 -47.52 -6.07
C THR A 167 -24.93 -47.58 -7.22
N VAL A 168 -24.98 -46.57 -8.09
CA VAL A 168 -24.01 -46.37 -9.17
C VAL A 168 -23.37 -45.01 -8.96
N ILE A 169 -22.12 -45.00 -8.49
CA ILE A 169 -21.33 -43.77 -8.42
C ILE A 169 -20.56 -43.66 -9.73
N GLN A 170 -20.93 -42.72 -10.58
CA GLN A 170 -20.18 -42.45 -11.80
C GLN A 170 -18.89 -41.70 -11.47
N ASP A 171 -17.76 -42.28 -11.88
CA ASP A 171 -16.48 -41.57 -11.82
C ASP A 171 -16.52 -40.36 -12.75
N ARG A 172 -16.22 -39.18 -12.20
CA ARG A 172 -16.18 -37.93 -12.97
C ARG A 172 -14.74 -37.46 -13.04
N PRO A 173 -14.16 -37.35 -14.24
CA PRO A 173 -12.78 -36.96 -14.36
C PRO A 173 -12.56 -35.55 -13.80
N LYS A 174 -11.46 -35.42 -13.06
CA LYS A 174 -10.96 -34.13 -12.57
C LYS A 174 -10.52 -33.26 -13.75
N GLY A 175 -10.67 -31.95 -13.59
CA GLY A 175 -10.17 -30.98 -14.55
C GLY A 175 -8.63 -30.85 -14.51
N PRO A 176 -8.04 -29.97 -15.33
CA PRO A 176 -6.63 -29.63 -15.22
C PRO A 176 -6.30 -29.07 -13.83
N SER A 177 -5.05 -29.28 -13.39
CA SER A 177 -4.51 -28.69 -12.16
C SER A 177 -4.23 -27.21 -12.38
N ILE A 178 -4.98 -26.36 -11.69
CA ILE A 178 -4.82 -24.91 -11.68
C ILE A 178 -4.64 -24.48 -10.23
N LYS A 179 -3.49 -23.86 -9.96
CA LYS A 179 -3.13 -23.37 -8.63
C LYS A 179 -3.61 -21.94 -8.44
N VAL A 180 -4.48 -21.72 -7.46
CA VAL A 180 -4.93 -20.40 -7.03
C VAL A 180 -4.27 -20.06 -5.70
N TYR A 181 -3.74 -18.84 -5.61
CA TYR A 181 -3.02 -18.31 -4.46
C TYR A 181 -3.81 -17.10 -3.94
N PRO A 182 -4.77 -17.28 -3.02
CA PRO A 182 -5.68 -16.21 -2.60
C PRO A 182 -4.98 -15.00 -1.97
N LYS A 183 -3.84 -15.23 -1.32
CA LYS A 183 -3.00 -14.20 -0.69
C LYS A 183 -1.76 -13.83 -1.52
N GLY A 184 -1.52 -14.57 -2.60
CA GLY A 184 -0.35 -14.41 -3.45
C GLY A 184 -0.54 -13.39 -4.57
N ARG A 185 0.47 -13.31 -5.44
CA ARG A 185 0.42 -12.47 -6.64
C ARG A 185 -0.65 -12.97 -7.61
N VAL A 186 -1.40 -12.01 -8.16
CA VAL A 186 -2.43 -12.28 -9.17
C VAL A 186 -1.77 -12.58 -10.51
N SER A 187 -2.22 -13.63 -11.18
CA SER A 187 -1.78 -14.00 -12.52
C SER A 187 -2.95 -14.48 -13.37
N MET A 188 -2.80 -14.38 -14.69
CA MET A 188 -3.86 -14.76 -15.64
C MET A 188 -4.31 -16.21 -15.51
N SER A 189 -3.38 -17.13 -15.20
CA SER A 189 -3.67 -18.56 -15.04
C SER A 189 -4.65 -18.86 -13.90
N GLN A 190 -4.77 -17.98 -12.91
CA GLN A 190 -5.69 -18.15 -11.79
C GLN A 190 -7.13 -17.76 -12.12
N CYS A 191 -7.36 -17.05 -13.22
CA CYS A 191 -8.66 -16.50 -13.59
C CYS A 191 -9.31 -17.28 -14.74
N VAL A 192 -8.55 -17.54 -15.81
CA VAL A 192 -9.10 -18.05 -17.09
C VAL A 192 -9.75 -19.43 -16.99
N TYR A 193 -9.38 -20.22 -15.99
CA TYR A 193 -10.01 -21.51 -15.73
C TYR A 193 -11.46 -21.37 -15.26
N CYS A 194 -11.73 -20.39 -14.40
CA CYS A 194 -13.08 -20.13 -13.88
C CYS A 194 -13.83 -19.08 -14.70
N HIS A 195 -13.10 -18.21 -15.41
CA HIS A 195 -13.63 -17.08 -16.16
C HIS A 195 -13.09 -17.10 -17.60
N PRO A 196 -13.74 -17.87 -18.51
CA PRO A 196 -13.36 -17.92 -19.91
C PRO A 196 -13.45 -16.56 -20.62
N ASP A 197 -14.40 -15.73 -20.19
CA ASP A 197 -14.53 -14.33 -20.57
C ASP A 197 -14.44 -13.45 -19.32
N LEU A 198 -13.31 -12.77 -19.15
CA LEU A 198 -13.07 -11.86 -18.03
C LEU A 198 -13.89 -10.58 -18.11
N ASP A 199 -14.31 -10.19 -19.31
CA ASP A 199 -15.08 -8.96 -19.56
C ASP A 199 -16.60 -9.21 -19.46
N ALA A 200 -17.06 -10.46 -19.50
CA ALA A 200 -18.44 -10.82 -19.19
C ALA A 200 -18.87 -10.43 -17.76
N ILE A 201 -17.90 -10.26 -16.85
CA ILE A 201 -18.10 -9.95 -15.44
C ILE A 201 -18.22 -8.44 -15.21
N THR A 202 -18.18 -7.62 -16.27
CA THR A 202 -18.22 -6.16 -16.12
C THR A 202 -19.57 -5.76 -15.54
N PRO A 203 -19.62 -5.22 -14.30
CA PRO A 203 -20.87 -4.73 -13.74
C PRO A 203 -21.38 -3.63 -14.68
N GLY A 204 -22.69 -3.54 -14.92
CA GLY A 204 -23.32 -2.51 -15.77
C GLY A 204 -23.11 -1.05 -15.34
N ARG A 205 -22.10 -0.78 -14.52
CA ARG A 205 -21.62 0.50 -13.97
C ARG A 205 -20.30 0.97 -14.58
N LEU A 206 -19.56 0.10 -15.28
CA LEU A 206 -18.25 0.41 -15.86
C LEU A 206 -18.17 -0.12 -17.31
N ILE A 207 -17.50 0.63 -18.17
CA ILE A 207 -17.08 0.26 -19.51
C ILE A 207 -15.58 -0.04 -19.39
N PHE A 208 -15.23 -1.32 -19.39
CA PHE A 208 -13.86 -1.77 -19.23
C PHE A 208 -13.62 -3.01 -20.09
N ALA A 209 -12.38 -3.18 -20.55
CA ALA A 209 -11.95 -4.36 -21.29
C ALA A 209 -10.53 -4.74 -20.86
N HIS A 210 -10.36 -5.95 -20.34
CA HIS A 210 -9.06 -6.48 -19.93
C HIS A 210 -8.11 -6.55 -21.12
N ALA A 211 -8.59 -6.98 -22.30
CA ALA A 211 -7.77 -7.14 -23.50
C ALA A 211 -6.95 -5.89 -23.86
N GLN A 212 -7.56 -4.69 -23.77
CA GLN A 212 -6.88 -3.43 -24.11
C GLN A 212 -5.77 -3.04 -23.11
N HIS A 213 -5.90 -3.47 -21.85
CA HIS A 213 -4.92 -3.21 -20.81
C HIS A 213 -3.81 -4.26 -20.83
N LEU A 214 -4.17 -5.53 -21.04
CA LEU A 214 -3.21 -6.63 -21.14
C LEU A 214 -2.29 -6.50 -22.36
N GLN A 215 -2.78 -5.95 -23.48
CA GLN A 215 -1.94 -5.64 -24.66
C GLN A 215 -0.77 -4.69 -24.35
N ARG A 216 -0.87 -3.88 -23.28
CA ARG A 216 0.21 -3.00 -22.82
C ARG A 216 1.13 -3.65 -21.79
N ASN A 217 0.96 -4.95 -21.56
CA ASN A 217 1.75 -5.75 -20.63
C ASN A 217 1.74 -5.20 -19.19
N TYR A 218 0.61 -4.62 -18.76
CA TYR A 218 0.46 -4.18 -17.37
C TYR A 218 0.41 -5.39 -16.44
N PRO A 219 1.17 -5.38 -15.33
CA PRO A 219 1.13 -6.46 -14.35
C PRO A 219 -0.25 -6.50 -13.68
N CYS A 220 -0.76 -7.70 -13.39
CA CYS A 220 -2.08 -7.87 -12.78
C CYS A 220 -2.19 -7.11 -11.45
N GLU A 221 -1.10 -7.05 -10.68
CA GLU A 221 -1.05 -6.37 -9.39
C GLU A 221 -1.17 -4.85 -9.47
N ALA A 222 -1.05 -4.26 -10.68
CA ALA A 222 -1.29 -2.84 -10.87
C ALA A 222 -2.74 -2.44 -10.54
N CYS A 223 -3.69 -3.35 -10.84
CA CYS A 223 -5.11 -3.15 -10.57
C CYS A 223 -5.62 -4.05 -9.45
N HIS A 224 -5.13 -5.29 -9.37
CA HIS A 224 -5.57 -6.30 -8.40
C HIS A 224 -4.45 -6.57 -7.38
N PRO A 225 -4.36 -5.79 -6.28
CA PRO A 225 -3.30 -5.96 -5.27
C PRO A 225 -3.37 -7.30 -4.53
N ALA A 226 -4.50 -8.01 -4.64
CA ALA A 226 -4.72 -9.37 -4.14
C ALA A 226 -5.71 -10.07 -5.08
N PHE A 227 -5.89 -11.38 -4.90
CA PHE A 227 -6.87 -12.16 -5.66
C PHE A 227 -8.26 -11.53 -5.59
N SER A 228 -8.94 -11.46 -6.75
CA SER A 228 -10.22 -10.74 -6.91
C SER A 228 -11.41 -11.40 -6.20
N HIS A 229 -11.19 -12.47 -5.44
CA HIS A 229 -12.18 -13.07 -4.56
C HIS A 229 -11.58 -13.23 -3.16
N ASN A 230 -12.40 -12.97 -2.16
CA ASN A 230 -12.11 -13.34 -0.79
C ASN A 230 -13.36 -13.96 -0.15
N GLU A 231 -13.24 -14.27 1.13
CA GLU A 231 -14.31 -14.80 1.98
C GLU A 231 -15.60 -13.96 2.00
N ASN A 232 -15.52 -12.67 1.69
CA ASN A 232 -16.64 -11.74 1.64
C ASN A 232 -17.19 -11.55 0.20
N GLY A 233 -16.61 -12.24 -0.79
CA GLY A 233 -17.02 -12.20 -2.18
C GLY A 233 -16.02 -11.50 -3.11
N PRO A 234 -16.46 -11.08 -4.31
CA PRO A 234 -15.61 -10.43 -5.29
C PRO A 234 -15.08 -9.08 -4.83
N VAL A 235 -13.77 -8.88 -4.96
CA VAL A 235 -13.08 -7.61 -4.73
C VAL A 235 -12.82 -6.94 -6.06
N ILE A 236 -13.46 -5.79 -6.26
CA ILE A 236 -13.31 -4.98 -7.47
C ILE A 236 -12.30 -3.87 -7.18
N PRO A 237 -11.36 -3.58 -8.10
CA PRO A 237 -10.46 -2.44 -7.97
C PRO A 237 -11.22 -1.14 -7.71
N ASP A 238 -10.67 -0.30 -6.86
CA ASP A 238 -11.22 1.03 -6.64
C ASP A 238 -10.94 1.95 -7.84
N MET A 239 -11.69 3.06 -7.93
CA MET A 239 -11.49 4.04 -9.00
C MET A 239 -10.06 4.63 -8.98
N MET A 240 -9.45 4.73 -7.79
CA MET A 240 -8.09 5.25 -7.63
C MET A 240 -7.06 4.40 -8.39
N SER A 241 -7.27 3.10 -8.47
CA SER A 241 -6.43 2.18 -9.25
C SER A 241 -6.37 2.59 -10.73
N CYS A 242 -7.46 3.12 -11.30
CA CYS A 242 -7.49 3.63 -12.68
C CYS A 242 -6.74 4.97 -12.81
N TYR A 243 -6.92 5.88 -11.86
CA TYR A 243 -6.31 7.23 -11.88
C TYR A 243 -4.80 7.23 -11.62
N ARG A 244 -4.20 6.06 -11.33
CA ARG A 244 -2.74 5.88 -11.36
C ARG A 244 -2.12 6.02 -12.75
N CYS A 245 -2.94 5.89 -13.80
CA CYS A 245 -2.53 6.10 -15.19
C CYS A 245 -3.46 7.06 -15.94
N HIS A 246 -4.77 7.04 -15.64
CA HIS A 246 -5.76 7.90 -16.29
C HIS A 246 -5.76 9.32 -15.70
N GLY A 247 -5.74 10.33 -16.58
CA GLY A 247 -5.65 11.74 -16.17
C GLY A 247 -4.25 12.24 -15.86
N LEU A 248 -3.23 11.37 -15.97
CA LEU A 248 -1.83 11.78 -15.91
C LEU A 248 -1.38 12.35 -17.25
N ASP A 249 -0.62 13.44 -17.18
CA ASP A 249 -0.02 14.10 -18.33
C ASP A 249 1.50 13.98 -18.24
N HIS A 250 2.09 13.31 -19.23
CA HIS A 250 3.53 13.31 -19.42
C HIS A 250 3.89 14.55 -20.22
N ALA A 251 4.56 15.51 -19.59
CA ALA A 251 4.87 16.83 -20.16
C ALA A 251 5.29 16.84 -21.65
N ALA A 252 6.08 15.85 -22.11
CA ALA A 252 6.53 15.74 -23.49
C ALA A 252 5.69 14.80 -24.39
N GLN A 253 4.88 13.92 -23.80
CA GLN A 253 4.15 12.85 -24.50
C GLN A 253 2.62 13.02 -24.44
N GLY A 254 2.15 14.04 -23.72
CA GLY A 254 0.74 14.32 -23.50
C GLY A 254 0.08 13.37 -22.50
N GLN A 255 -1.24 13.36 -22.53
CA GLN A 255 -2.06 12.58 -21.62
C GLN A 255 -1.84 11.07 -21.82
N VAL A 256 -1.48 10.37 -20.74
CA VAL A 256 -1.20 8.91 -20.73
C VAL A 256 -2.45 8.11 -21.07
N ALA A 257 -3.57 8.46 -20.44
CA ALA A 257 -4.87 7.89 -20.75
C ALA A 257 -5.99 8.88 -20.37
N THR A 258 -7.08 8.83 -21.14
CA THR A 258 -8.23 9.74 -20.97
C THR A 258 -8.81 9.69 -19.55
N ASP A 259 -9.13 10.85 -19.00
CA ASP A 259 -9.87 11.07 -17.75
C ASP A 259 -11.37 11.38 -17.99
N LYS A 260 -11.81 11.41 -19.25
CA LYS A 260 -13.22 11.62 -19.59
C LYS A 260 -14.10 10.54 -18.97
N CYS A 261 -14.96 10.94 -18.03
CA CYS A 261 -15.82 10.04 -17.28
C CYS A 261 -16.67 9.12 -18.16
N SER A 262 -17.16 9.63 -19.30
CA SER A 262 -18.03 8.89 -20.24
C SER A 262 -17.31 7.76 -21.01
N LYS A 263 -15.98 7.69 -20.93
CA LYS A 263 -15.21 6.58 -21.51
C LYS A 263 -15.15 5.37 -20.59
N CYS A 264 -15.35 5.57 -19.30
CA CYS A 264 -15.34 4.51 -18.29
C CYS A 264 -16.73 4.26 -17.70
N HIS A 265 -17.60 5.27 -17.64
CA HIS A 265 -18.93 5.13 -17.05
C HIS A 265 -20.01 5.19 -18.13
N PRO A 266 -20.98 4.25 -18.13
CA PRO A 266 -22.12 4.32 -19.03
C PRO A 266 -22.96 5.55 -18.71
N LYS A 267 -23.72 6.04 -19.70
CA LYS A 267 -24.55 7.26 -19.55
C LYS A 267 -25.57 7.17 -18.40
N SER A 268 -26.01 5.96 -18.07
CA SER A 268 -26.93 5.69 -16.95
C SER A 268 -26.27 5.79 -15.57
N PHE A 269 -24.94 5.84 -15.50
CA PHE A 269 -24.23 5.92 -14.23
C PHE A 269 -24.27 7.33 -13.64
N LYS A 270 -24.78 7.44 -12.42
CA LYS A 270 -24.80 8.71 -11.67
C LYS A 270 -23.41 8.98 -11.09
N LEU A 271 -22.66 9.89 -11.72
CA LEU A 271 -21.30 10.28 -11.31
C LEU A 271 -21.24 10.96 -9.93
N THR A 272 -22.35 11.54 -9.46
CA THR A 272 -22.40 12.23 -8.16
C THR A 272 -22.64 11.23 -7.02
N PRO A 273 -21.72 11.12 -6.05
CA PRO A 273 -21.91 10.25 -4.89
C PRO A 273 -23.12 10.70 -4.04
N ALA A 274 -23.69 9.78 -3.25
CA ALA A 274 -24.86 10.08 -2.40
C ALA A 274 -24.60 11.20 -1.37
N ASN A 275 -23.34 11.36 -0.93
CA ASN A 275 -22.95 12.40 0.03
C ASN A 275 -22.68 13.76 -0.61
N HIS A 276 -22.85 13.90 -1.94
CA HIS A 276 -22.61 15.14 -2.69
C HIS A 276 -23.71 16.19 -2.44
N THR A 277 -23.73 16.72 -1.23
CA THR A 277 -24.77 17.63 -0.72
C THR A 277 -24.16 18.94 -0.21
N ARG A 278 -24.96 20.00 -0.18
CA ARG A 278 -24.54 21.30 0.37
C ARG A 278 -24.10 21.19 1.83
N LYS A 279 -24.78 20.36 2.63
CA LYS A 279 -24.42 20.07 4.03
C LYS A 279 -23.03 19.43 4.15
N PHE A 280 -22.68 18.54 3.23
CA PHE A 280 -21.36 17.91 3.22
C PHE A 280 -20.24 18.92 2.95
N ILE A 281 -20.38 19.69 1.87
CA ILE A 281 -19.38 20.70 1.46
C ILE A 281 -19.21 21.76 2.55
N LEU A 282 -20.29 22.22 3.17
CA LEU A 282 -20.24 23.30 4.16
C LEU A 282 -19.76 22.88 5.56
N GLY A 283 -19.67 21.59 5.88
CA GLY A 283 -19.34 21.21 7.25
C GLY A 283 -18.69 19.85 7.45
N THR A 284 -19.23 18.80 6.83
CA THR A 284 -18.83 17.42 7.21
C THR A 284 -17.75 16.82 6.32
N HIS A 285 -17.34 17.50 5.24
CA HIS A 285 -16.28 17.00 4.35
C HIS A 285 -14.91 16.87 5.04
N LYS A 286 -14.65 17.61 6.12
CA LYS A 286 -13.39 17.56 6.89
C LYS A 286 -12.94 16.14 7.22
N LYS A 287 -13.86 15.26 7.65
CA LYS A 287 -13.52 13.88 8.03
C LYS A 287 -12.98 13.08 6.84
N LYS A 288 -13.64 13.16 5.68
CA LYS A 288 -13.23 12.45 4.47
C LYS A 288 -11.99 13.11 3.85
N ALA A 289 -11.95 14.45 3.76
CA ALA A 289 -10.82 15.20 3.22
C ALA A 289 -9.51 15.01 4.00
N ASN A 290 -9.57 14.88 5.33
CA ASN A 290 -8.38 14.59 6.14
C ASN A 290 -7.88 13.14 5.99
N LYS A 291 -8.78 12.20 5.68
CA LYS A 291 -8.42 10.79 5.54
C LYS A 291 -7.94 10.47 4.12
N ASP A 292 -8.56 11.07 3.11
CA ASP A 292 -8.40 10.72 1.71
C ASP A 292 -8.84 11.90 0.82
N PRO A 293 -7.97 12.91 0.66
CA PRO A 293 -8.27 14.06 -0.20
C PRO A 293 -8.20 13.69 -1.70
N SER A 294 -7.40 12.68 -2.06
CA SER A 294 -7.25 12.20 -3.44
C SER A 294 -8.58 11.71 -4.03
N TYR A 295 -9.46 11.15 -3.19
CA TYR A 295 -10.83 10.81 -3.61
C TYR A 295 -11.58 11.97 -4.25
N CYS A 296 -11.44 13.18 -3.71
CA CYS A 296 -12.10 14.37 -4.24
C CYS A 296 -11.43 14.83 -5.55
N SER A 297 -10.11 14.68 -5.62
CA SER A 297 -9.29 15.11 -6.76
C SER A 297 -9.51 14.29 -8.03
N MET A 298 -10.13 13.11 -7.93
CA MET A 298 -10.58 12.35 -9.11
C MET A 298 -11.61 13.12 -9.95
N CYS A 299 -12.39 14.02 -9.32
CA CYS A 299 -13.42 14.81 -9.99
C CYS A 299 -13.21 16.33 -9.89
N HIS A 300 -12.48 16.81 -8.88
CA HIS A 300 -12.33 18.24 -8.59
C HIS A 300 -10.87 18.69 -8.71
N ALA A 301 -10.65 19.79 -9.42
CA ALA A 301 -9.33 20.45 -9.44
C ALA A 301 -8.99 21.08 -8.08
N SER A 302 -7.70 21.21 -7.78
CA SER A 302 -7.21 21.80 -6.52
C SER A 302 -7.71 23.24 -6.28
N THR A 303 -8.04 23.96 -7.35
CA THR A 303 -8.66 25.30 -7.31
C THR A 303 -9.99 25.32 -6.53
N PHE A 304 -10.74 24.21 -6.53
CA PHE A 304 -11.96 24.07 -5.74
C PHE A 304 -11.66 24.14 -4.24
N CYS A 305 -10.63 23.43 -3.79
CA CYS A 305 -10.23 23.34 -2.39
C CYS A 305 -9.69 24.69 -1.89
N VAL A 306 -8.74 25.27 -2.63
CA VAL A 306 -7.96 26.42 -2.16
C VAL A 306 -8.79 27.69 -1.99
N GLY A 307 -9.92 27.85 -2.70
CA GLY A 307 -10.78 29.03 -2.53
C GLY A 307 -11.26 29.21 -1.09
N CYS A 308 -11.73 28.14 -0.44
CA CYS A 308 -12.10 28.20 0.98
C CYS A 308 -10.86 28.06 1.89
N HIS A 309 -9.92 27.18 1.55
CA HIS A 309 -8.77 26.88 2.42
C HIS A 309 -7.72 28.00 2.51
N ARG A 310 -7.66 28.90 1.53
CA ARG A 310 -6.87 30.15 1.59
C ARG A 310 -7.60 31.29 2.29
N GLY A 311 -8.89 31.13 2.60
CA GLY A 311 -9.74 32.20 3.14
C GLY A 311 -10.33 33.13 2.08
N ASP A 312 -10.16 32.83 0.78
CA ASP A 312 -10.72 33.63 -0.33
C ASP A 312 -12.26 33.51 -0.43
N LYS A 313 -12.83 32.45 0.17
CA LYS A 313 -14.27 32.18 0.26
C LYS A 313 -14.69 31.94 1.71
N VAL A 314 -15.94 32.26 2.02
CA VAL A 314 -16.50 32.08 3.38
C VAL A 314 -16.87 30.62 3.61
N SER A 315 -16.29 30.01 4.65
CA SER A 315 -16.71 28.73 5.20
C SER A 315 -17.50 28.95 6.49
N PRO A 316 -18.62 28.26 6.74
CA PRO A 316 -19.38 28.39 7.99
C PRO A 316 -18.56 28.09 9.24
N ASN A 317 -17.55 27.22 9.12
CA ASN A 317 -16.69 26.81 10.22
C ASN A 317 -15.42 27.66 10.36
N ALA A 318 -15.13 28.53 9.40
CA ALA A 318 -13.94 29.40 9.39
C ALA A 318 -14.15 30.59 8.43
N PRO A 319 -15.04 31.55 8.76
CA PRO A 319 -15.33 32.67 7.88
C PRO A 319 -14.10 33.57 7.73
N GLY A 320 -13.61 33.71 6.49
CA GLY A 320 -12.50 34.61 6.14
C GLY A 320 -11.13 34.24 6.72
N LYS A 321 -10.94 33.00 7.20
CA LYS A 321 -9.66 32.54 7.75
C LYS A 321 -9.07 31.39 6.93
N PRO A 322 -7.77 31.39 6.62
CA PRO A 322 -7.11 30.24 6.03
C PRO A 322 -7.26 29.00 6.90
N VAL A 323 -7.64 27.88 6.28
CA VAL A 323 -7.76 26.57 6.95
C VAL A 323 -6.60 25.71 6.47
N ILE A 324 -5.49 25.79 7.21
CA ILE A 324 -4.27 25.03 6.94
C ILE A 324 -4.36 23.66 7.61
N PRO A 325 -4.06 22.55 6.89
CA PRO A 325 -3.96 21.23 7.48
C PRO A 325 -3.02 21.19 8.71
N ALA A 326 -3.38 20.40 9.72
CA ALA A 326 -2.70 20.45 11.04
C ALA A 326 -1.22 20.02 10.98
N ASP A 327 -0.89 19.11 10.06
CA ASP A 327 0.47 18.66 9.75
C ASP A 327 1.37 19.80 9.22
N HIS A 328 0.83 20.71 8.42
CA HIS A 328 1.55 21.85 7.84
C HIS A 328 1.88 22.96 8.85
N ARG A 329 1.27 22.91 10.05
CA ARG A 329 1.49 23.89 11.11
C ARG A 329 2.66 23.53 12.04
N LYS A 330 3.23 22.33 11.89
CA LYS A 330 4.33 21.86 12.74
C LYS A 330 5.67 22.34 12.20
N VAL A 331 6.59 22.69 13.09
CA VAL A 331 7.92 23.21 12.74
C VAL A 331 8.75 22.17 11.97
N ASP A 332 8.56 20.89 12.26
CA ASP A 332 9.25 19.75 11.62
C ASP A 332 8.69 19.37 10.24
N TRP A 333 7.59 19.98 9.79
CA TRP A 333 7.04 19.72 8.46
C TRP A 333 8.06 19.99 7.36
N LYS A 334 8.84 21.08 7.50
CA LYS A 334 9.87 21.46 6.50
C LYS A 334 10.91 20.37 6.30
N SER A 335 11.31 19.66 7.35
CA SER A 335 12.30 18.58 7.26
C SER A 335 11.70 17.22 6.87
N LYS A 336 10.40 16.98 7.14
CA LYS A 336 9.77 15.67 6.91
C LYS A 336 8.96 15.55 5.62
N HIS A 337 8.49 16.66 5.04
CA HIS A 337 7.59 16.61 3.86
C HIS A 337 8.22 15.92 2.64
N GLY A 338 9.53 16.06 2.44
CA GLY A 338 10.26 15.39 1.36
C GLY A 338 10.23 13.86 1.49
N GLY A 339 10.34 13.34 2.71
CA GLY A 339 10.24 11.90 2.97
C GLY A 339 8.87 11.35 2.61
N PHE A 340 7.78 12.05 2.99
CA PHE A 340 6.43 11.66 2.61
C PHE A 340 6.20 11.70 1.09
N PHE A 341 6.78 12.66 0.39
CA PHE A 341 6.70 12.73 -1.07
C PHE A 341 7.39 11.53 -1.74
N LEU A 342 8.62 11.21 -1.31
CA LEU A 342 9.40 10.09 -1.85
C LEU A 342 8.76 8.72 -1.57
N GLN A 343 8.07 8.58 -0.44
CA GLN A 343 7.36 7.36 -0.09
C GLN A 343 5.96 7.27 -0.72
N GLY A 344 5.53 8.28 -1.48
CA GLY A 344 4.17 8.35 -2.03
C GLY A 344 3.08 8.48 -0.96
N GLN A 345 3.44 8.87 0.27
CA GLN A 345 2.54 8.95 1.43
C GLN A 345 1.87 10.33 1.59
N GLY A 346 2.17 11.27 0.70
CA GLY A 346 1.57 12.61 0.69
C GLY A 346 0.69 12.83 -0.53
N ALA A 347 -0.62 13.01 -0.31
CA ALA A 347 -1.57 13.46 -1.33
C ALA A 347 -1.44 14.97 -1.62
N CYS A 348 -0.21 15.46 -1.75
CA CYS A 348 0.11 16.89 -1.86
C CYS A 348 -0.52 17.50 -3.12
N ALA A 349 -0.46 16.76 -4.23
CA ALA A 349 -1.01 17.17 -5.53
C ALA A 349 -2.53 17.37 -5.51
N SER A 350 -3.24 16.81 -4.52
CA SER A 350 -4.68 16.99 -4.35
C SER A 350 -5.06 18.44 -4.03
N CYS A 351 -4.13 19.18 -3.41
CA CYS A 351 -4.32 20.58 -3.01
C CYS A 351 -3.30 21.53 -3.65
N HIS A 352 -2.13 21.04 -4.06
CA HIS A 352 -1.02 21.84 -4.58
C HIS A 352 -0.74 21.56 -6.06
N THR A 353 -0.38 22.59 -6.80
CA THR A 353 0.09 22.47 -8.19
C THR A 353 1.62 22.39 -8.24
N GLN A 354 2.19 22.02 -9.39
CA GLN A 354 3.65 22.10 -9.62
C GLN A 354 4.23 23.47 -9.27
N GLN A 355 3.50 24.56 -9.61
CA GLN A 355 3.94 25.91 -9.29
C GLN A 355 4.02 26.17 -7.78
N SER A 356 3.23 25.45 -6.97
CA SER A 356 3.30 25.55 -5.52
C SER A 356 4.64 25.03 -4.99
N CYS A 357 5.11 23.89 -5.50
CA CYS A 357 6.39 23.29 -5.12
C CYS A 357 7.57 24.20 -5.49
N LYS A 358 7.52 24.79 -6.70
CA LYS A 358 8.57 25.68 -7.23
C LYS A 358 8.75 26.98 -6.44
N ARG A 359 7.87 27.31 -5.49
CA ARG A 359 8.08 28.47 -4.61
C ARG A 359 9.24 28.30 -3.64
N CYS A 360 9.50 27.05 -3.23
CA CYS A 360 10.62 26.72 -2.33
C CYS A 360 11.66 25.84 -3.04
N HIS A 361 11.21 24.91 -3.87
CA HIS A 361 12.09 24.00 -4.63
C HIS A 361 12.53 24.66 -5.94
N GLN A 362 13.41 25.66 -5.82
CA GLN A 362 14.00 26.37 -6.96
C GLN A 362 15.01 25.53 -7.75
N THR A 363 15.49 24.46 -7.13
CA THR A 363 16.42 23.47 -7.69
C THR A 363 15.77 22.10 -7.66
N SER A 364 16.24 21.19 -8.51
CA SER A 364 15.70 19.82 -8.56
C SER A 364 15.89 19.10 -7.23
N MET A 365 14.82 18.47 -6.74
CA MET A 365 14.78 17.76 -5.47
C MET A 365 14.23 16.33 -5.66
N PRO A 366 14.83 15.32 -4.99
CA PRO A 366 16.11 15.39 -4.28
C PRO A 366 17.24 15.81 -5.21
N HIS A 367 18.27 16.46 -4.68
CA HIS A 367 19.43 16.82 -5.49
C HIS A 367 20.01 15.56 -6.16
N PRO A 368 20.41 15.62 -7.45
CA PRO A 368 20.96 14.47 -8.13
C PRO A 368 22.27 14.00 -7.48
N VAL A 369 22.61 12.73 -7.69
CA VAL A 369 23.92 12.19 -7.27
C VAL A 369 25.03 12.98 -7.95
N GLY A 370 26.08 13.34 -7.20
CA GLY A 370 27.17 14.17 -7.72
C GLY A 370 26.87 15.68 -7.74
N TRP A 371 25.71 16.11 -7.22
CA TRP A 371 25.33 17.52 -7.22
C TRP A 371 26.30 18.36 -6.40
N ILE A 372 26.66 17.95 -5.18
CA ILE A 372 27.54 18.75 -4.30
C ILE A 372 28.90 19.04 -4.95
N GLU A 373 29.44 18.07 -5.67
CA GLU A 373 30.75 18.12 -6.32
C GLU A 373 30.75 19.10 -7.51
N ASN A 374 29.62 19.23 -8.21
CA ASN A 374 29.53 19.98 -9.47
C ASN A 374 28.42 21.04 -9.48
N HIS A 375 27.90 21.44 -8.31
CA HIS A 375 26.71 22.28 -8.26
C HIS A 375 26.99 23.66 -8.86
N LYS A 376 26.20 24.00 -9.88
CA LYS A 376 26.07 25.35 -10.43
C LYS A 376 24.58 25.69 -10.45
N PRO A 377 24.10 26.52 -9.51
CA PRO A 377 22.69 26.93 -9.49
C PRO A 377 22.30 27.61 -10.80
N ALA A 378 21.05 27.44 -11.22
CA ALA A 378 20.52 28.13 -12.39
C ALA A 378 20.58 29.66 -12.22
N ALA A 379 20.57 30.40 -13.33
CA ALA A 379 20.58 31.85 -13.30
C ALA A 379 19.42 32.40 -12.45
N GLY A 380 19.73 33.29 -11.51
CA GLY A 380 18.77 33.87 -10.57
C GLY A 380 18.60 33.11 -9.24
N ILE A 381 19.20 31.93 -9.09
CA ILE A 381 19.22 31.22 -7.81
C ILE A 381 20.36 31.74 -6.95
N THR A 382 20.02 32.19 -5.75
CA THR A 382 20.94 32.80 -4.79
C THR A 382 21.24 31.86 -3.63
N THR A 383 22.21 32.23 -2.80
CA THR A 383 22.48 31.49 -1.56
C THR A 383 21.29 31.48 -0.60
N ASP A 384 20.36 32.45 -0.71
CA ASP A 384 19.20 32.53 0.17
C ASP A 384 18.15 31.47 -0.16
N ASP A 385 18.07 31.04 -1.42
CA ASP A 385 17.20 29.94 -1.85
C ASP A 385 17.65 28.60 -1.24
N CYS A 386 18.97 28.40 -1.09
CA CYS A 386 19.52 27.23 -0.39
C CYS A 386 19.19 27.28 1.11
N ASN A 387 19.16 28.48 1.70
CA ASN A 387 18.91 28.68 3.13
C ASN A 387 17.45 28.36 3.53
N VAL A 388 16.54 28.21 2.57
CA VAL A 388 15.16 27.75 2.82
C VAL A 388 15.16 26.38 3.51
N CYS A 389 16.14 25.53 3.18
CA CYS A 389 16.30 24.18 3.71
C CYS A 389 17.61 24.01 4.52
N HIS A 390 18.73 24.59 4.06
CA HIS A 390 20.05 24.46 4.70
C HIS A 390 20.33 25.63 5.65
N THR A 391 19.85 25.50 6.88
CA THR A 391 20.06 26.54 7.91
C THR A 391 21.45 26.48 8.55
N ASP A 392 22.06 25.29 8.63
CA ASP A 392 23.46 25.13 9.05
C ASP A 392 24.39 25.21 7.83
N ARG A 393 25.29 26.19 7.86
CA ARG A 393 26.18 26.54 6.75
C ARG A 393 27.61 26.02 6.94
N SER A 394 27.92 25.39 8.07
CA SER A 394 29.27 24.93 8.42
C SER A 394 29.91 24.09 7.30
N LYS A 395 29.15 23.13 6.78
CA LYS A 395 29.59 22.25 5.68
C LYS A 395 29.79 23.00 4.37
N CYS A 396 28.90 23.94 4.03
CA CYS A 396 29.03 24.75 2.81
C CYS A 396 30.30 25.61 2.86
N GLN A 397 30.55 26.24 4.02
CA GLN A 397 31.69 27.13 4.18
C GLN A 397 33.04 26.40 4.10
N THR A 398 33.10 25.10 4.40
CA THR A 398 34.34 24.31 4.31
C THR A 398 34.90 24.33 2.89
N CYS A 399 34.05 24.06 1.88
CA CYS A 399 34.47 24.09 0.49
C CYS A 399 34.51 25.52 -0.08
N HIS A 400 33.53 26.36 0.22
CA HIS A 400 33.46 27.73 -0.32
C HIS A 400 34.55 28.67 0.21
N HIS A 401 35.13 28.36 1.37
CA HIS A 401 36.31 29.05 1.88
C HIS A 401 37.61 28.24 1.73
N ALA A 402 37.59 27.07 1.09
CA ALA A 402 38.79 26.25 0.94
C ALA A 402 39.94 27.02 0.26
N THR A 403 39.62 27.86 -0.73
CA THR A 403 40.59 28.68 -1.47
C THR A 403 41.16 29.84 -0.64
N VAL A 404 40.46 30.25 0.43
CA VAL A 404 40.89 31.32 1.33
C VAL A 404 41.24 30.82 2.72
N ALA A 405 41.30 29.50 2.92
CA ALA A 405 41.55 28.87 4.22
C ALA A 405 42.83 29.42 4.85
N ARG A 406 43.90 29.55 4.06
CA ARG A 406 45.19 30.10 4.51
C ARG A 406 45.38 31.59 4.19
N ALA A 407 44.32 32.28 3.76
CA ALA A 407 44.41 33.69 3.43
C ALA A 407 44.50 34.54 4.69
N GLU A 408 45.23 35.65 4.60
CA GLU A 408 45.21 36.69 5.62
C GLU A 408 43.83 37.36 5.66
N LEU A 409 43.30 37.57 6.86
CA LEU A 409 42.04 38.26 7.13
C LEU A 409 42.20 39.76 6.87
N THR A 410 42.13 40.13 5.58
CA THR A 410 42.27 41.50 5.10
C THR A 410 41.13 41.87 4.17
N LEU A 411 40.90 43.18 4.02
CA LEU A 411 39.86 43.71 3.14
C LEU A 411 40.03 43.23 1.69
N LYS A 412 41.28 43.13 1.21
CA LYS A 412 41.61 42.71 -0.16
C LYS A 412 41.20 41.26 -0.44
N ASN A 413 41.31 40.38 0.54
CA ASN A 413 41.06 38.95 0.36
C ASN A 413 39.57 38.59 0.52
N CYS A 414 38.83 39.32 1.36
CA CYS A 414 37.45 38.94 1.71
C CYS A 414 36.37 39.72 0.95
N VAL A 415 36.57 41.02 0.68
CA VAL A 415 35.55 41.87 0.05
C VAL A 415 35.18 41.47 -1.39
N PRO A 416 36.08 40.94 -2.24
CA PRO A 416 35.71 40.50 -3.59
C PRO A 416 34.54 39.49 -3.59
N CYS A 417 34.49 38.62 -2.58
CA CYS A 417 33.40 37.64 -2.40
C CYS A 417 32.32 38.13 -1.43
N HIS A 418 32.66 39.04 -0.51
CA HIS A 418 31.76 39.56 0.53
C HIS A 418 31.70 41.09 0.55
N SER A 419 31.07 41.67 -0.47
CA SER A 419 30.95 43.13 -0.64
C SER A 419 30.38 43.86 0.60
N GLY A 420 29.52 43.20 1.36
CA GLY A 420 28.94 43.72 2.61
C GLY A 420 29.96 44.04 3.70
N MET A 421 31.15 43.42 3.70
CA MET A 421 32.22 43.67 4.68
C MET A 421 32.95 45.00 4.46
N LYS A 422 32.72 45.70 3.33
CA LYS A 422 33.34 47.00 3.04
C LYS A 422 32.75 48.16 3.85
N LYS A 423 31.55 48.00 4.42
CA LYS A 423 30.82 49.08 5.11
C LYS A 423 31.59 49.57 6.34
N LYS A 424 31.61 50.89 6.52
CA LYS A 424 32.21 51.57 7.68
C LYS A 424 31.15 52.46 8.35
N PRO A 425 31.14 52.56 9.70
CA PRO A 425 31.94 51.76 10.64
C PRO A 425 31.51 50.28 10.60
N ALA A 426 32.40 49.35 10.97
CA ALA A 426 32.09 47.91 10.91
C ALA A 426 30.86 47.52 11.75
N THR A 427 30.56 48.30 12.79
CA THR A 427 29.34 48.21 13.62
C THR A 427 28.03 48.43 12.86
N SER A 428 28.07 48.99 11.65
CA SER A 428 26.89 49.15 10.78
C SER A 428 26.54 47.91 9.95
N ILE A 429 27.36 46.86 10.01
CA ILE A 429 27.16 45.62 9.26
C ILE A 429 26.15 44.73 10.00
N LYS A 430 25.00 44.44 9.37
CA LYS A 430 23.92 43.64 9.96
C LYS A 430 24.29 42.15 10.17
N ASN A 431 25.17 41.60 9.32
CA ASN A 431 25.64 40.23 9.45
C ASN A 431 26.77 40.18 10.48
N LYS A 432 26.55 39.49 11.61
CA LYS A 432 27.47 39.47 12.76
C LYS A 432 28.88 38.98 12.39
N GLY A 433 28.99 37.85 11.68
CA GLY A 433 30.29 37.33 11.25
C GLY A 433 31.03 38.29 10.29
N PHE A 434 30.29 39.01 9.44
CA PHE A 434 30.90 40.01 8.57
C PHE A 434 31.38 41.24 9.34
N ALA A 435 30.65 41.65 10.38
CA ALA A 435 31.07 42.71 11.29
C ALA A 435 32.34 42.29 12.05
N GLU A 436 32.34 41.06 12.60
CA GLU A 436 33.47 40.46 13.31
C GLU A 436 34.72 40.34 12.43
N HIS A 437 34.60 39.94 11.16
CA HIS A 437 35.75 39.94 10.26
C HIS A 437 36.21 41.36 9.92
N ALA A 438 35.27 42.27 9.65
CA ALA A 438 35.59 43.64 9.22
C ALA A 438 36.33 44.46 10.28
N VAL A 439 36.06 44.26 11.57
CA VAL A 439 36.79 44.94 12.66
C VAL A 439 38.26 44.50 12.73
N HIS A 440 38.57 43.29 12.26
CA HIS A 440 39.90 42.69 12.34
C HIS A 440 40.79 42.97 11.11
N PHE A 441 40.25 43.52 10.02
CA PHE A 441 41.03 43.78 8.80
C PHE A 441 42.21 44.74 8.98
N ASN A 442 42.23 45.55 10.04
CA ASN A 442 43.31 46.50 10.32
C ASN A 442 44.23 46.07 11.47
N VAL A 443 44.11 44.85 11.99
CA VAL A 443 44.92 44.36 13.12
C VAL A 443 46.41 44.44 12.82
N ALA A 444 46.83 44.24 11.57
CA ALA A 444 48.23 44.36 11.17
C ALA A 444 48.86 45.72 11.53
N LYS A 445 48.07 46.81 11.49
CA LYS A 445 48.55 48.15 11.87
C LYS A 445 48.85 48.29 13.37
N LYS A 446 48.24 47.44 14.21
CA LYS A 446 48.40 47.46 15.68
C LYS A 446 49.33 46.34 16.19
N LYS A 447 49.25 45.14 15.61
CA LYS A 447 49.97 43.91 16.05
C LYS A 447 51.20 43.59 15.20
N GLY A 448 51.41 44.29 14.09
CA GLY A 448 52.53 44.04 13.15
C GLY A 448 52.30 42.89 12.16
N LYS A 449 51.22 42.10 12.29
CA LYS A 449 50.80 41.09 11.30
C LYS A 449 49.27 40.92 11.23
N PRO A 450 48.70 40.58 10.05
CA PRO A 450 47.27 40.23 9.94
C PRO A 450 46.94 38.95 10.72
N TYR A 451 45.64 38.75 10.99
CA TYR A 451 45.16 37.44 11.44
C TYR A 451 44.97 36.50 10.25
N THR A 452 45.08 35.21 10.51
CA THR A 452 44.70 34.10 9.63
C THR A 452 43.44 33.42 10.18
N CYS A 453 42.80 32.56 9.40
CA CYS A 453 41.61 31.86 9.87
C CYS A 453 41.87 31.00 11.12
N ASP A 454 43.02 30.32 11.20
CA ASP A 454 43.36 29.47 12.35
C ASP A 454 43.68 30.26 13.64
N ASP A 455 43.98 31.56 13.53
CA ASP A 455 44.15 32.41 14.71
C ASP A 455 42.84 32.59 15.51
N CYS A 456 41.70 32.31 14.88
CA CYS A 456 40.35 32.51 15.44
C CYS A 456 39.43 31.28 15.29
N HIS A 457 39.63 30.45 14.28
CA HIS A 457 38.81 29.27 13.96
C HIS A 457 39.66 27.99 14.09
N VAL A 458 39.61 27.38 15.27
CA VAL A 458 40.32 26.12 15.55
C VAL A 458 39.84 25.02 14.60
N GLY A 459 40.76 24.44 13.82
CA GLY A 459 40.49 23.33 12.90
C GLY A 459 39.96 23.75 11.51
N PHE A 460 40.14 25.01 11.11
CA PHE A 460 39.67 25.51 9.82
C PHE A 460 40.59 25.16 8.64
N THR A 461 41.93 25.13 8.83
CA THR A 461 42.87 24.82 7.72
C THR A 461 43.71 23.56 7.91
N THR A 462 43.88 23.06 9.14
CA THR A 462 44.59 21.81 9.37
C THR A 462 43.68 20.63 9.03
N THR A 463 44.04 19.93 7.96
CA THR A 463 43.48 18.63 7.59
C THR A 463 43.54 17.73 8.83
N SER A 464 42.40 17.12 9.17
CA SER A 464 42.22 16.22 10.31
C SER A 464 43.49 15.48 10.78
N SER A 465 43.88 15.68 12.03
CA SER A 465 44.59 14.64 12.77
C SER A 465 44.06 14.61 14.19
N SER A 466 43.32 13.55 14.50
CA SER A 466 43.47 12.84 15.78
C SER A 466 43.74 13.72 17.00
N SER A 467 42.69 14.22 17.62
CA SER A 467 42.65 14.26 19.08
C SER A 467 41.40 13.51 19.51
N SER A 468 41.47 12.19 19.27
CA SER A 468 40.84 11.26 20.18
C SER A 468 41.42 11.54 21.57
N HIS A 469 40.58 11.44 22.60
CA HIS A 469 40.88 11.81 23.98
C HIS A 469 41.89 10.88 24.70
N THR A 470 43.01 10.43 24.09
CA THR A 470 43.79 9.32 24.69
C THR A 470 45.27 9.52 25.05
N ASP A 471 45.97 10.58 24.65
CA ASP A 471 47.43 10.59 24.89
C ASP A 471 47.84 11.59 25.98
N ALA A 472 48.06 11.05 27.18
CA ALA A 472 48.40 11.77 28.41
C ALA A 472 49.89 12.21 28.51
N ASN A 473 50.68 12.12 27.45
CA ASN A 473 52.12 12.40 27.52
C ASN A 473 52.67 13.02 26.21
N ALA A 474 52.34 14.29 25.97
CA ALA A 474 53.10 15.13 25.05
C ALA A 474 53.40 16.47 25.75
N GLY A 475 54.46 16.45 26.57
CA GLY A 475 55.18 17.65 26.93
C GLY A 475 55.92 18.21 25.70
N ASP A 476 56.09 19.53 25.71
CA ASP A 476 56.98 20.30 24.83
C ASP A 476 56.60 20.42 23.34
N ALA A 477 55.74 21.41 23.05
CA ALA A 477 56.04 22.53 22.14
C ALA A 477 54.78 23.39 21.87
N LEU A 478 54.40 24.21 22.85
CA LEU A 478 53.46 25.33 22.66
C LEU A 478 54.18 26.49 21.95
N ALA A 479 54.41 26.36 20.65
CA ALA A 479 54.91 27.46 19.82
C ALA A 479 53.90 27.75 18.71
N ASN A 480 53.12 28.84 18.91
CA ASN A 480 52.16 29.43 17.96
C ASN A 480 50.83 28.70 17.73
N ALA A 481 50.20 28.16 18.77
CA ALA A 481 48.76 27.92 18.71
C ALA A 481 48.03 29.29 18.71
N GLY A 482 47.13 29.53 17.74
CA GLY A 482 46.20 30.64 17.74
C GLY A 482 45.44 30.74 19.08
N HIS A 483 44.82 31.89 19.38
CA HIS A 483 44.13 32.09 20.66
C HIS A 483 43.09 30.99 20.90
N ASP A 484 43.40 29.98 21.72
CA ASP A 484 42.43 28.98 22.11
C ASP A 484 41.49 29.58 23.15
N LEU A 485 40.47 30.28 22.67
CA LEU A 485 39.45 30.91 23.52
C LEU A 485 38.72 29.88 24.40
N ARG A 486 38.78 28.57 24.08
CA ARG A 486 38.20 27.51 24.93
C ARG A 486 38.94 27.40 26.26
N LEU A 487 40.26 27.59 26.29
CA LEU A 487 41.03 27.64 27.54
C LEU A 487 40.59 28.84 28.39
N CYS A 488 40.31 29.98 27.75
CA CYS A 488 39.80 31.16 28.45
C CYS A 488 38.38 30.91 29.00
N TYR A 489 37.49 30.27 28.24
CA TYR A 489 36.13 29.90 28.70
C TYR A 489 36.12 28.77 29.75
N GLY A 490 37.22 28.03 29.89
CA GLY A 490 37.40 27.09 31.00
C GLY A 490 37.40 27.78 32.36
N CYS A 491 37.90 29.02 32.43
CA CYS A 491 37.97 29.80 33.67
C CYS A 491 36.99 30.99 33.71
N HIS A 492 36.83 31.72 32.60
CA HIS A 492 36.00 32.93 32.54
C HIS A 492 34.51 32.60 32.40
N GLY A 493 33.75 32.85 33.46
CA GLY A 493 32.33 32.51 33.55
C GLY A 493 32.01 31.17 34.21
N SER A 494 33.03 30.34 34.48
CA SER A 494 32.89 29.04 35.12
C SER A 494 32.95 29.15 36.63
N LEU A 495 32.23 28.26 37.33
CA LEU A 495 32.25 28.14 38.79
C LEU A 495 33.23 27.04 39.21
N ASP A 496 33.92 27.22 40.32
CA ASP A 496 34.71 26.16 40.96
C ASP A 496 33.80 25.17 41.71
N TYR A 497 34.40 24.14 42.30
CA TYR A 497 33.70 23.10 43.06
C TYR A 497 33.02 23.63 44.35
N GLN A 498 33.27 24.87 44.74
CA GLN A 498 32.63 25.57 45.87
C GLN A 498 31.59 26.59 45.38
N ASN A 499 31.18 26.53 44.11
CA ASN A 499 30.27 27.49 43.45
C ASN A 499 30.78 28.94 43.44
N ARG A 500 32.10 29.16 43.50
CA ARG A 500 32.69 30.49 43.37
C ARG A 500 33.11 30.73 41.92
N LEU A 501 32.79 31.92 41.41
CA LEU A 501 33.16 32.30 40.05
C LEU A 501 34.69 32.36 39.92
N ILE A 502 35.25 31.52 39.05
CA ILE A 502 36.70 31.35 38.87
C ILE A 502 37.32 32.62 38.29
N ALA A 503 36.73 33.15 37.21
CA ALA A 503 37.12 34.42 36.62
C ALA A 503 35.90 35.16 36.03
N PRO A 504 35.85 36.52 36.11
CA PRO A 504 34.73 37.30 35.62
C PRO A 504 34.64 37.32 34.08
N TYR A 505 33.50 37.76 33.54
CA TYR A 505 33.23 37.95 32.09
C TYR A 505 32.93 36.66 31.30
N PRO A 506 31.77 36.02 31.54
CA PRO A 506 31.34 34.83 30.81
C PRO A 506 31.09 35.11 29.32
N GLY A 507 31.46 34.14 28.47
CA GLY A 507 31.09 34.10 27.05
C GLY A 507 31.44 35.38 26.29
N ALA A 508 30.44 35.99 25.65
CA ALA A 508 30.63 37.20 24.84
C ALA A 508 31.10 38.43 25.66
N GLN A 509 30.94 38.45 26.99
CA GLN A 509 31.45 39.55 27.82
C GLN A 509 32.98 39.63 27.82
N LEU A 510 33.66 38.49 27.66
CA LEU A 510 35.12 38.45 27.53
C LEU A 510 35.58 39.22 26.28
N CYS A 511 34.87 39.03 25.16
CA CYS A 511 35.14 39.72 23.90
C CYS A 511 34.96 41.24 24.05
N ARG A 512 33.94 41.68 24.79
CA ARG A 512 33.66 43.11 25.05
C ARG A 512 34.75 43.81 25.88
N ARG A 513 35.64 43.08 26.54
CA ARG A 513 36.79 43.67 27.25
C ARG A 513 37.88 44.15 26.31
N CYS A 514 38.03 43.48 25.16
CA CYS A 514 38.92 43.92 24.09
C CYS A 514 38.22 44.84 23.08
N HIS A 515 36.88 44.79 23.01
CA HIS A 515 36.03 45.51 22.07
C HIS A 515 35.00 46.40 22.76
N THR A 516 35.46 47.39 23.53
CA THR A 516 34.58 48.34 24.23
C THR A 516 33.86 49.30 23.30
N ASP A 517 34.29 49.39 22.04
CA ASP A 517 33.78 50.23 20.94
C ASP A 517 32.73 49.53 20.06
N LEU A 518 32.58 48.21 20.20
CA LEU A 518 31.58 47.44 19.47
C LEU A 518 30.29 47.36 20.31
N ASN A 519 29.20 47.91 19.79
CA ASN A 519 27.89 47.90 20.44
C ASN A 519 27.20 46.52 20.28
N ILE A 520 27.87 45.45 20.75
CA ILE A 520 27.40 44.05 20.75
C ILE A 520 26.86 43.65 22.12
#